data_AF-A0A1B6D222-F1
#
_entry.id   AF-A0A1B6D222-F1
#
_cell.length_a   1.000
_cell.length_b   1.000
_cell.length_c   1.000
_cell.angle_alpha   90.00
_cell.angle_beta   90.00
_cell.angle_gamma   90.00
#
_symmetry.space_group_name_H-M   'P 1'
#
loop_
_entity.id
_entity.type
_entity.pdbx_description
1 polymer ?
#
loop_
_entity_poly.entity_id
_entity_poly.type
_entity_poly.pdbx_seq_one_letter_code
_entity_poly.pdbx_strand_id
1 'polypeptide(L)'
;MDVKGSNSLGLRRKASQNLSFCVKKERNASFKKVSTILQKPESDRTEEEKEVLITCSDVVVEVNQRLEQRKKVKARAEEVEDSQEILAKKCQELAGAIKEAKHLVVYSGAGVSTAACIPDYRGT
;
A
#
# COMPACT_ATOMS: atom_id res chain seq x y z
N MET A 1 -37.33 3.81 -51.80
CA MET A 1 -37.93 3.78 -50.44
C MET A 1 -36.86 3.24 -49.51
N ASP A 2 -36.04 4.14 -48.99
CA ASP A 2 -34.83 3.83 -48.23
C ASP A 2 -35.17 3.54 -46.76
N VAL A 3 -34.82 2.34 -46.31
CA VAL A 3 -34.94 1.90 -44.92
C VAL A 3 -33.77 2.52 -44.14
N LYS A 4 -34.06 3.49 -43.27
CA LYS A 4 -33.11 4.11 -42.33
C LYS A 4 -32.38 3.04 -41.50
N GLY A 5 -31.09 2.87 -41.75
CA GLY A 5 -30.18 2.13 -40.88
C GLY A 5 -30.13 2.77 -39.49
N SER A 6 -30.59 2.03 -38.49
CA SER A 6 -30.68 2.47 -37.10
C SER A 6 -29.28 2.64 -36.50
N ASN A 7 -29.03 3.83 -35.96
CA ASN A 7 -27.75 4.27 -35.39
C ASN A 7 -27.48 3.64 -34.00
N SER A 8 -27.58 2.31 -33.90
CA SER A 8 -27.62 1.55 -32.64
C SER A 8 -26.25 1.28 -32.01
N LEU A 9 -25.17 1.32 -32.80
CA LEU A 9 -23.80 0.98 -32.36
C LEU A 9 -23.12 2.06 -31.51
N GLY A 10 -23.45 3.34 -31.72
CA GLY A 10 -22.91 4.47 -30.96
C GLY A 10 -23.58 4.64 -29.59
N LEU A 11 -24.89 4.38 -29.51
CA LEU A 11 -25.66 4.40 -28.27
C LEU A 11 -25.28 3.24 -27.35
N ARG A 12 -25.06 2.04 -27.90
CA ARG A 12 -24.61 0.85 -27.15
C ARG A 12 -23.25 1.05 -26.47
N ARG A 13 -22.29 1.70 -27.13
CA ARG A 13 -20.97 2.02 -26.55
C ARG A 13 -21.04 3.03 -25.40
N LYS A 14 -21.91 4.04 -25.49
CA LYS A 14 -22.12 5.01 -24.40
C LYS A 14 -22.81 4.38 -23.19
N ALA A 15 -23.79 3.50 -23.41
CA ALA A 15 -24.48 2.78 -22.34
C ALA A 15 -23.53 1.82 -21.57
N SER A 16 -22.67 1.07 -22.27
CA SER A 16 -21.69 0.18 -21.62
C SER A 16 -20.62 0.95 -20.82
N GLN A 17 -20.15 2.09 -21.35
CA GLN A 17 -19.25 2.98 -20.62
C GLN A 17 -19.91 3.54 -19.35
N ASN A 18 -21.15 4.02 -19.43
CA ASN A 18 -21.89 4.55 -18.27
C ASN A 18 -22.11 3.48 -17.18
N LEU A 19 -22.40 2.22 -17.57
CA LEU A 19 -22.53 1.11 -16.63
C LEU A 19 -21.20 0.83 -15.91
N SER A 20 -20.08 0.76 -16.64
CA SER A 20 -18.75 0.57 -16.05
C SER A 20 -18.37 1.68 -15.07
N PHE A 21 -18.76 2.93 -15.35
CA PHE A 21 -18.52 4.06 -14.48
C PHE A 21 -19.35 3.97 -13.19
N CYS A 22 -20.62 3.57 -13.30
CA CYS A 22 -21.49 3.36 -12.13
C CYS A 22 -20.94 2.27 -11.21
N VAL A 23 -20.58 1.11 -11.77
CA VAL A 23 -19.98 -0.01 -11.03
C VAL A 23 -18.67 0.40 -10.36
N LYS A 24 -17.82 1.17 -11.04
CA LYS A 24 -16.57 1.70 -10.46
C LYS A 24 -16.84 2.70 -9.33
N LYS A 25 -17.88 3.53 -9.45
CA LYS A 25 -18.30 4.48 -8.41
C LYS A 25 -18.83 3.76 -7.17
N GLU A 26 -19.66 2.74 -7.35
CA GLU A 26 -20.18 1.89 -6.27
C GLU A 26 -19.05 1.13 -5.57
N ARG A 27 -18.15 0.47 -6.30
CA ARG A 27 -16.99 -0.21 -5.72
C ARG A 27 -16.11 0.75 -4.91
N ASN A 28 -15.88 1.97 -5.42
CA ASN A 28 -15.14 3.00 -4.69
C ASN A 28 -15.86 3.48 -3.42
N ALA A 29 -17.19 3.57 -3.44
CA ALA A 29 -17.99 3.92 -2.26
C ALA A 29 -17.90 2.82 -1.19
N SER A 30 -18.04 1.55 -1.59
CA SER A 30 -17.86 0.40 -0.70
C SER A 30 -16.44 0.35 -0.13
N PHE A 31 -15.41 0.58 -0.95
CA PHE A 31 -14.02 0.65 -0.49
C PHE A 31 -13.82 1.74 0.57
N LYS A 32 -14.36 2.96 0.36
CA LYS A 32 -14.28 4.04 1.34
C LYS A 32 -14.98 3.68 2.64
N LYS A 33 -16.20 3.13 2.56
CA LYS A 33 -16.98 2.72 3.73
C LYS A 33 -16.24 1.64 4.54
N VAL A 34 -15.78 0.58 3.89
CA VAL A 34 -14.98 -0.49 4.52
C VAL A 34 -13.68 0.06 5.11
N SER A 35 -12.98 0.97 4.41
CA SER A 35 -11.76 1.60 4.93
C SER A 35 -12.00 2.44 6.17
N THR A 36 -13.13 3.12 6.29
CA THR A 36 -13.48 3.88 7.51
C THR A 36 -13.83 2.95 8.66
N ILE A 37 -14.55 1.85 8.40
CA ILE A 37 -14.91 0.87 9.43
C ILE A 37 -13.67 0.16 9.98
N LEU A 38 -12.75 -0.26 9.12
CA LEU A 38 -11.52 -0.97 9.52
C LEU A 38 -10.52 -0.09 10.29
N GLN A 39 -10.69 1.23 10.28
CA GLN A 39 -9.91 2.14 11.14
C GLN A 39 -10.41 2.17 12.59
N LYS A 40 -11.66 1.73 12.84
CA LYS A 40 -12.20 1.59 14.20
C LYS A 40 -11.73 0.29 14.85
N PRO A 41 -11.49 0.29 16.17
CA PRO A 41 -11.26 -0.95 16.91
C PRO A 41 -12.52 -1.83 16.85
N GLU A 42 -12.36 -3.14 16.98
CA GLU A 42 -13.47 -4.09 16.78
C GLU A 42 -14.60 -3.91 17.79
N SER A 43 -14.27 -3.44 19.00
CA SER A 43 -15.21 -3.12 20.07
C SER A 43 -16.18 -1.99 19.73
N ASP A 44 -15.78 -1.07 18.85
CA ASP A 44 -16.51 0.17 18.57
C ASP A 44 -17.29 0.09 17.25
N ARG A 45 -17.34 -1.10 16.64
CA ARG A 45 -18.08 -1.35 15.40
C ARG A 45 -19.53 -1.67 15.71
N THR A 46 -20.42 -0.91 15.07
CA THR A 46 -21.86 -1.17 15.09
C THR A 46 -22.20 -2.47 14.37
N GLU A 47 -23.39 -3.03 14.62
CA GLU A 47 -23.79 -4.29 14.01
C GLU A 47 -23.96 -4.16 12.49
N GLU A 48 -24.45 -3.01 12.04
CA GLU A 48 -24.58 -2.66 10.63
C GLU A 48 -23.20 -2.57 9.93
N GLU A 49 -22.18 -2.10 10.66
CA GLU A 49 -20.81 -2.06 10.14
C GLU A 49 -20.22 -3.46 10.00
N LYS A 50 -20.49 -4.36 10.94
CA LYS A 50 -20.07 -5.76 10.84
C LYS A 50 -20.75 -6.46 9.67
N GLU A 51 -22.05 -6.23 9.47
CA GLU A 51 -22.79 -6.78 8.33
C GLU A 51 -22.21 -6.30 6.99
N VAL A 52 -21.80 -5.04 6.90
CA VAL A 52 -21.12 -4.48 5.72
C VAL A 52 -19.76 -5.16 5.49
N LEU A 53 -18.98 -5.44 6.54
CA LEU A 53 -17.71 -6.16 6.41
C LEU A 53 -17.91 -7.60 5.93
N ILE A 54 -18.97 -8.27 6.37
CA ILE A 54 -19.33 -9.63 5.92
C ILE A 54 -19.75 -9.61 4.45
N THR A 55 -20.63 -8.67 4.09
CA THR A 55 -21.19 -8.54 2.74
C THR A 55 -20.12 -8.17 1.71
N CYS A 56 -19.13 -7.36 2.09
CA CYS A 56 -18.06 -6.88 1.21
C CYS A 56 -16.70 -7.52 1.52
N SER A 57 -16.66 -8.84 1.72
CA SER A 57 -15.45 -9.57 2.13
C SER A 57 -14.27 -9.42 1.15
N ASP A 58 -14.53 -9.37 -0.17
CA ASP A 58 -13.50 -9.14 -1.20
C ASP A 58 -12.84 -7.76 -1.04
N VAL A 59 -13.65 -6.73 -0.77
CA VAL A 59 -13.19 -5.36 -0.53
C VAL A 59 -12.42 -5.26 0.78
N VAL A 60 -12.82 -5.99 1.83
CA VAL A 60 -12.10 -6.05 3.13
C VAL A 60 -10.67 -6.55 2.95
N VAL A 61 -10.46 -7.62 2.18
CA VAL A 61 -9.13 -8.16 1.89
C VAL A 61 -8.27 -7.10 1.17
N GLU A 62 -8.83 -6.44 0.15
CA GLU A 62 -8.13 -5.39 -0.61
C GLU A 62 -7.75 -4.19 0.27
N VAL A 63 -8.67 -3.75 1.13
CA VAL A 63 -8.44 -2.62 2.05
C VAL A 63 -7.33 -2.98 3.05
N ASN A 64 -7.40 -4.15 3.69
CA ASN A 64 -6.38 -4.59 4.64
C ASN A 64 -5.01 -4.68 3.98
N GLN A 65 -4.92 -5.25 2.78
CA GLN A 65 -3.65 -5.30 2.04
C GLN A 65 -3.06 -3.91 1.80
N ARG A 66 -3.90 -2.92 1.42
CA ARG A 66 -3.46 -1.54 1.22
C ARG A 66 -3.04 -0.86 2.53
N LEU A 67 -3.75 -1.13 3.64
CA LEU A 67 -3.38 -0.61 4.96
C LEU A 67 -2.01 -1.16 5.40
N GLU A 68 -1.79 -2.46 5.24
CA GLU A 68 -0.51 -3.10 5.56
C GLU A 68 0.64 -2.55 4.72
N GLN A 69 0.42 -2.33 3.42
CA GLN A 69 1.45 -1.71 2.58
C GLN A 69 1.74 -0.27 2.99
N ARG A 70 0.73 0.52 3.36
CA ARG A 70 0.93 1.88 3.89
C ARG A 70 1.70 1.87 5.20
N LYS A 71 1.37 0.95 6.12
CA LYS A 71 2.12 0.76 7.37
C LYS A 71 3.59 0.43 7.10
N LYS A 72 3.86 -0.50 6.17
CA LYS A 72 5.23 -0.85 5.77
C LYS A 72 6.00 0.32 5.17
N VAL A 73 5.37 1.11 4.29
CA VAL A 73 6.00 2.29 3.70
C VAL A 73 6.29 3.33 4.79
N LYS A 74 5.34 3.56 5.70
CA LYS A 74 5.53 4.48 6.82
C LYS A 74 6.66 4.02 7.74
N ALA A 75 6.66 2.75 8.15
CA ALA A 75 7.70 2.18 9.00
C ALA A 75 9.10 2.25 8.37
N ARG A 76 9.20 2.19 7.03
CA ARG A 76 10.48 2.36 6.32
C ARG A 76 11.00 3.80 6.33
N ALA A 77 10.13 4.78 6.55
CA ALA A 77 10.50 6.19 6.62
C ALA A 77 10.79 6.64 8.06
N GLU A 78 10.46 5.82 9.05
CA GLU A 78 10.76 6.10 10.46
C GLU A 78 12.22 5.71 10.75
N GLU A 79 12.97 6.61 11.40
CA GLU A 79 14.31 6.30 11.90
C GLU A 79 14.24 5.33 13.07
N VAL A 80 15.15 4.37 13.09
CA VAL A 80 15.23 3.35 14.14
C VAL A 80 16.67 3.26 14.63
N GLU A 81 16.85 3.42 15.94
CA GLU A 81 18.14 3.26 16.61
C GLU A 81 18.11 1.97 17.43
N ASP A 82 19.03 1.05 17.12
CA ASP A 82 19.23 -0.16 17.92
C ASP A 82 19.88 0.19 19.27
N SER A 83 19.62 -0.60 20.31
CA SER A 83 20.39 -0.48 21.57
C SER A 83 21.87 -0.81 21.33
N GLN A 84 22.76 -0.28 22.17
CA GLN A 84 24.21 -0.52 22.06
C GLN A 84 24.57 -2.01 22.03
N GLU A 85 23.89 -2.82 22.84
CA GLU A 85 24.09 -4.27 22.92
C GLU A 85 23.71 -4.97 21.60
N ILE A 86 22.56 -4.60 21.02
CA ILE A 86 22.08 -5.16 19.74
C ILE A 86 23.00 -4.71 18.61
N LEU A 87 23.39 -3.45 18.58
CA LEU A 87 24.29 -2.89 17.57
C LEU A 87 25.65 -3.58 17.60
N ALA A 88 26.25 -3.73 18.79
CA ALA A 88 27.53 -4.42 18.95
C ALA A 88 27.48 -5.86 18.45
N LYS A 89 26.40 -6.60 18.78
CA LYS A 89 26.18 -7.95 18.28
C LYS A 89 26.09 -8.00 16.74
N LYS A 90 25.26 -7.14 16.13
CA LYS A 90 25.12 -7.07 14.67
C LYS A 90 26.44 -6.72 13.97
N CYS A 91 27.23 -5.81 14.55
CA CYS A 91 28.55 -5.46 14.03
C CYS A 91 29.53 -6.64 14.08
N GLN A 92 29.51 -7.44 15.14
CA GLN A 92 30.33 -8.66 15.23
C GLN A 92 29.94 -9.70 14.18
N GLU A 93 28.63 -9.93 14.00
CA GLU A 93 28.11 -10.84 12.96
C GLU A 93 28.52 -10.38 11.55
N LEU A 94 28.40 -9.08 11.26
CA LEU A 94 28.83 -8.50 9.98
C LEU A 94 30.35 -8.64 9.77
N ALA A 95 31.15 -8.39 10.80
CA ALA A 95 32.61 -8.55 10.72
C ALA A 95 33.00 -10.01 10.43
N GLY A 96 32.30 -10.98 11.01
CA GLY A 96 32.45 -12.40 10.69
C GLY A 96 32.11 -12.69 9.22
N ALA A 97 30.96 -12.23 8.75
CA ALA A 97 30.55 -12.41 7.36
C ALA A 97 31.54 -11.79 6.35
N ILE A 98 32.09 -10.61 6.66
CA ILE A 98 33.12 -9.96 5.83
C ILE A 98 34.40 -10.80 5.80
N LYS A 99 34.85 -11.33 6.96
CA LYS A 99 36.05 -12.15 7.06
C LYS A 99 35.95 -13.44 6.26
N GLU A 100 34.77 -14.04 6.21
CA GLU A 100 34.51 -15.31 5.52
C GLU A 100 34.21 -15.13 4.03
N ALA A 101 33.85 -13.92 3.60
CA ALA A 101 33.49 -13.64 2.22
C ALA A 101 34.69 -13.77 1.27
N LYS A 102 34.56 -14.62 0.25
CA LYS A 102 35.55 -14.69 -0.85
C LYS A 102 35.56 -13.44 -1.72
N HIS A 103 34.39 -12.82 -1.91
CA HIS A 103 34.18 -11.61 -2.69
C HIS A 103 33.17 -10.72 -1.98
N LEU A 104 33.57 -9.49 -1.65
CA LEU A 104 32.71 -8.49 -1.00
C LEU A 104 32.29 -7.43 -2.02
N VAL A 105 30.98 -7.16 -2.10
CA VAL A 105 30.41 -6.05 -2.86
C VAL A 105 29.60 -5.18 -1.91
N VAL A 106 29.85 -3.88 -1.92
CA VAL A 106 29.16 -2.91 -1.07
C VAL A 106 28.34 -1.97 -1.95
N TYR A 107 27.06 -1.82 -1.63
CA TYR A 107 26.17 -0.85 -2.27
C TYR A 107 25.99 0.33 -1.31
N SER A 108 26.43 1.52 -1.73
CA SER A 108 26.27 2.76 -0.96
C SER A 108 25.25 3.69 -1.61
N GLY A 109 24.48 4.41 -0.78
CA GLY A 109 23.58 5.49 -1.19
C GLY A 109 23.97 6.82 -0.56
N ALA A 110 23.12 7.85 -0.67
CA ALA A 110 23.39 9.18 -0.13
C ALA A 110 23.57 9.21 1.40
N GLY A 111 22.97 8.24 2.12
CA GLY A 111 23.01 8.18 3.59
C GLY A 111 24.40 8.16 4.21
N VAL A 112 25.44 7.65 3.52
CA VAL A 112 26.81 7.66 4.07
C VAL A 112 27.45 9.05 4.01
N SER A 113 26.93 9.96 3.19
CA SER A 113 27.46 11.32 3.01
C SER A 113 26.80 12.36 3.91
N THR A 114 25.75 12.00 4.65
CA THR A 114 25.06 12.91 5.58
C THR A 114 25.97 13.37 6.72
N ALA A 115 26.90 12.52 7.16
CA ALA A 115 27.95 12.89 8.12
C ALA A 115 28.89 14.01 7.61
N ALA A 116 28.96 14.22 6.30
CA ALA A 116 29.70 15.32 5.66
C ALA A 116 28.78 16.52 5.33
N CYS A 117 27.62 16.62 5.97
CA CYS A 117 26.62 17.67 5.76
C CYS A 117 26.04 17.72 4.33
N ILE A 118 26.04 16.60 3.60
CA ILE A 118 25.37 16.47 2.31
C ILE A 118 24.02 15.79 2.55
N PRO A 119 22.88 16.43 2.22
CA PRO A 119 21.56 15.85 2.49
C PRO A 119 21.32 14.61 1.63
N ASP A 120 20.53 13.69 2.16
CA ASP A 120 20.02 12.58 1.36
C ASP A 120 18.70 12.96 0.65
N TYR A 121 18.06 11.99 0.00
CA TYR A 121 16.81 12.22 -0.74
C TYR A 121 15.53 11.91 0.04
N ARG A 122 15.61 11.17 1.14
CA ARG A 122 14.44 10.46 1.71
C ARG A 122 14.41 10.42 3.24
N GLY A 123 15.50 10.78 3.91
CA GLY A 123 15.59 10.98 5.35
C GLY A 123 14.91 12.28 5.78
N THR A 124 14.66 12.37 7.08
CA THR A 124 13.98 13.50 7.75
C THR A 124 14.95 14.57 8.23
#